data_AF-A0A3M1QSQ1-F1
#
_entry.id   AF-A0A3M1QSQ1-F1
#
_cell.length_a   1.000
_cell.length_b   1.000
_cell.length_c   1.000
_cell.angle_alpha   90.00
_cell.angle_beta   90.00
_cell.angle_gamma   90.00
#
_symmetry.space_group_name_H-M   'P 1'
#
loop_
_entity.id
_entity.type
_entity.pdbx_description
1 polymer ?
#
loop_
_entity_poly.entity_id
_entity_poly.type
_entity_poly.pdbx_seq_one_letter_code
_entity_poly.pdbx_strand_id
1 'polypeptide(L)'
;MSTLLEQLGNDTLPATIERAFVDWCLWQQAYPALQQVLEKTLLTELVEMLSNADKYFTLVALTDIIVQEAQAARKRTGLLGLSAAQAAAIEFQKLLAAASEEAWDPQEVAFFSVRVCGWAGWANSEFSDTENKDAAERAARSHQEAHLKSLLSQQVG
;
A
#
# COMPACT_ATOMS: atom_id res chain seq x y z
N MET A 1 -1.14 -22.81 -13.20
CA MET A 1 -2.28 -22.73 -12.27
C MET A 1 -2.42 -21.25 -11.94
N SER A 2 -3.57 -20.63 -12.24
CA SER A 2 -3.77 -19.22 -11.91
C SER A 2 -3.81 -19.03 -10.41
N THR A 3 -3.21 -17.94 -9.91
CA THR A 3 -3.33 -17.58 -8.49
C THR A 3 -4.73 -17.02 -8.21
N LEU A 4 -5.18 -17.08 -6.95
CA LEU A 4 -6.49 -16.53 -6.58
C LEU A 4 -6.57 -15.01 -6.84
N LEU A 5 -5.44 -14.32 -6.74
CA LEU A 5 -5.34 -12.90 -7.06
C LEU A 5 -5.56 -12.59 -8.55
N GLU A 6 -5.26 -13.52 -9.45
CA GLU A 6 -5.57 -13.37 -10.88
C GLU A 6 -7.06 -13.49 -11.19
N GLN A 7 -7.88 -13.88 -10.22
CA GLN A 7 -9.34 -13.99 -10.37
C GLN A 7 -10.06 -12.67 -10.00
N LEU A 8 -9.37 -11.75 -9.34
CA LEU A 8 -9.89 -10.42 -8.99
C LEU A 8 -10.28 -9.64 -10.26
N GLY A 9 -11.46 -9.00 -10.25
CA GLY A 9 -11.93 -8.15 -11.36
C GLY A 9 -12.43 -8.92 -12.59
N ASN A 10 -12.46 -10.26 -12.55
CA ASN A 10 -12.89 -11.11 -13.67
C ASN A 10 -14.33 -11.66 -13.50
N ASP A 11 -15.19 -11.00 -12.71
CA ASP A 11 -16.56 -11.43 -12.36
C ASP A 11 -16.66 -12.83 -11.72
N THR A 12 -15.54 -13.38 -11.24
CA THR A 12 -15.50 -14.73 -10.64
C THR A 12 -15.75 -14.74 -9.14
N LEU A 13 -15.58 -13.59 -8.48
CA LEU A 13 -15.72 -13.43 -7.03
C LEU A 13 -16.95 -12.56 -6.72
N PRO A 14 -17.67 -12.83 -5.61
CA PRO A 14 -18.75 -11.95 -5.19
C PRO A 14 -18.24 -10.53 -4.91
N ALA A 15 -18.97 -9.50 -5.36
CA ALA A 15 -18.59 -8.10 -5.17
C ALA A 15 -18.36 -7.71 -3.70
N THR A 16 -19.07 -8.35 -2.75
CA THR A 16 -18.85 -8.15 -1.31
C THR A 16 -17.48 -8.63 -0.85
N ILE A 17 -16.97 -9.70 -1.46
CA ILE A 17 -15.65 -10.27 -1.15
C ILE A 17 -14.55 -9.41 -1.74
N GLU A 18 -14.71 -8.97 -2.99
CA GLU A 18 -13.76 -8.03 -3.61
C GLU A 18 -13.67 -6.73 -2.82
N ARG A 19 -14.81 -6.19 -2.37
CA ARG A 19 -14.81 -4.97 -1.57
C ARG A 19 -14.11 -5.14 -0.23
N ALA A 20 -14.42 -6.22 0.50
CA ALA A 20 -13.74 -6.53 1.75
C ALA A 20 -12.23 -6.72 1.56
N PHE A 21 -11.82 -7.35 0.45
CA PHE A 21 -10.42 -7.54 0.11
C PHE A 21 -9.71 -6.21 -0.22
N VAL A 22 -10.33 -5.34 -1.03
CA VAL A 22 -9.80 -4.02 -1.38
C VAL A 22 -9.63 -3.16 -0.12
N ASP A 23 -10.65 -3.11 0.74
CA ASP A 23 -10.59 -2.38 2.01
C ASP A 23 -9.46 -2.91 2.90
N TRP A 24 -9.30 -4.23 2.98
CA TRP A 24 -8.23 -4.85 3.75
C TRP A 24 -6.84 -4.51 3.18
N CYS A 25 -6.65 -4.59 1.86
CA CYS A 25 -5.38 -4.21 1.22
C CYS A 25 -5.01 -2.75 1.47
N LEU A 26 -5.99 -1.85 1.41
CA LEU A 26 -5.78 -0.43 1.70
C LEU A 26 -5.39 -0.22 3.17
N TRP A 27 -6.23 -0.66 4.10
CA TRP A 27 -6.13 -0.26 5.51
C TRP A 27 -5.21 -1.15 6.35
N GLN A 28 -5.08 -2.43 6.00
CA GLN A 28 -4.31 -3.40 6.79
C GLN A 28 -2.92 -3.70 6.19
N GLN A 29 -2.65 -3.30 4.95
CA GLN A 29 -1.34 -3.47 4.32
C GLN A 29 -0.71 -2.14 3.93
N ALA A 30 -1.29 -1.45 2.95
CA ALA A 30 -0.62 -0.33 2.31
C ALA A 30 -0.51 0.89 3.22
N TYR A 31 -1.58 1.23 3.94
CA TYR A 31 -1.62 2.36 4.85
C TYR A 31 -0.55 2.28 5.98
N PRO A 32 -0.48 1.20 6.79
CA PRO A 32 0.56 1.08 7.81
C PRO A 32 1.98 1.00 7.22
N ALA A 33 2.13 0.37 6.05
CA ALA A 33 3.42 0.34 5.35
C ALA A 33 3.89 1.74 4.92
N LEU A 34 2.98 2.60 4.43
CA LEU A 34 3.32 3.98 4.11
C LEU A 34 3.75 4.76 5.36
N GLN A 35 3.01 4.65 6.46
CA GLN A 35 3.38 5.29 7.73
C GLN A 35 4.79 4.90 8.16
N GLN A 36 5.11 3.60 8.12
CA GLN A 36 6.42 3.08 8.46
C GLN A 36 7.55 3.68 7.59
N VAL A 37 7.34 3.81 6.28
CA VAL A 37 8.33 4.46 5.39
C VAL A 37 8.55 5.92 5.79
N LEU A 38 7.48 6.64 6.11
CA LEU A 38 7.55 8.04 6.50
C LEU A 38 8.26 8.23 7.85
N GLU A 39 7.99 7.37 8.84
CA GLU A 39 8.71 7.37 10.13
C GLU A 39 10.20 7.12 9.93
N LYS A 40 10.57 6.12 9.12
CA LYS A 40 11.98 5.78 8.84
C LYS A 40 12.72 6.87 8.06
N THR A 41 12.00 7.75 7.38
CA THR A 41 12.56 8.87 6.62
C THR A 41 12.49 10.21 7.37
N LEU A 42 12.12 10.16 8.66
CA LEU A 42 11.98 11.32 9.54
C LEU A 42 10.92 12.32 9.08
N LEU A 43 9.90 11.85 8.35
CA LEU A 43 8.73 12.61 7.93
C LEU A 43 7.56 12.40 8.93
N THR A 44 7.87 12.37 10.23
CA THR A 44 6.92 12.00 11.30
C THR A 44 5.71 12.93 11.36
N GLU A 45 5.87 14.22 11.06
CA GLU A 45 4.75 15.17 10.98
C GLU A 45 3.69 14.72 9.97
N LEU A 46 4.10 14.11 8.85
CA LEU A 46 3.19 13.58 7.83
C LEU A 46 2.49 12.29 8.30
N VAL A 47 3.12 11.51 9.17
CA VAL A 47 2.53 10.33 9.80
C VAL A 47 1.41 10.74 10.75
N GLU A 48 1.60 11.82 11.51
CA GLU A 48 0.56 12.38 12.37
C GLU A 48 -0.61 12.92 11.54
N MET A 49 -0.34 13.60 10.43
CA MET A 49 -1.38 14.07 9.52
C MET A 49 -2.17 12.90 8.90
N LEU A 50 -1.49 11.85 8.45
CA LEU A 50 -2.12 10.62 7.95
C LEU A 50 -2.97 9.96 9.03
N SER A 51 -2.46 9.81 10.26
CA SER A 51 -3.16 9.13 11.36
C SER A 51 -4.47 9.81 11.75
N ASN A 52 -4.61 11.10 11.48
CA ASN A 52 -5.82 11.88 11.70
C ASN A 52 -6.77 11.90 10.49
N ALA A 53 -6.37 11.29 9.36
CA ALA A 53 -7.19 11.19 8.16
C ALA A 53 -8.17 10.01 8.27
N ASP A 54 -9.40 10.30 8.68
CA ASP A 54 -10.48 9.32 8.79
C ASP A 54 -11.24 9.10 7.47
N LYS A 55 -10.91 9.88 6.43
CA LYS A 55 -11.64 9.91 5.15
C LYS A 55 -10.72 9.68 3.97
N TYR A 56 -11.22 8.88 3.03
CA TYR A 56 -10.54 8.54 1.77
C TYR A 56 -10.06 9.79 0.99
N PHE A 57 -10.90 10.82 0.84
CA PHE A 57 -10.51 12.06 0.14
C PHE A 57 -9.34 12.79 0.82
N THR A 58 -9.27 12.73 2.15
CA THR A 58 -8.18 13.31 2.91
C THR A 58 -6.88 12.55 2.64
N LEU A 59 -6.93 11.22 2.50
CA LEU A 59 -5.75 10.42 2.14
C LEU A 59 -5.17 10.81 0.78
N VAL A 60 -6.02 11.01 -0.23
CA VAL A 60 -5.56 11.43 -1.57
C VAL A 60 -4.80 12.76 -1.46
N ALA A 61 -5.39 13.78 -0.84
CA ALA A 61 -4.74 15.09 -0.70
C ALA A 61 -3.43 15.01 0.12
N LEU A 62 -3.41 14.20 1.19
CA LEU A 62 -2.22 14.03 2.02
C LEU A 62 -1.07 13.36 1.27
N THR A 63 -1.37 12.43 0.37
CA THR A 63 -0.31 11.77 -0.41
C THR A 63 0.38 12.73 -1.39
N ASP A 64 -0.35 13.71 -1.94
CA ASP A 64 0.28 14.76 -2.75
C ASP A 64 1.23 15.62 -1.92
N ILE A 65 0.81 15.98 -0.70
CA ILE A 65 1.65 16.70 0.27
C ILE A 65 2.91 15.88 0.58
N ILE A 66 2.76 14.58 0.82
CA ILE A 66 3.90 13.69 1.08
C ILE A 66 4.90 13.66 -0.07
N VAL A 67 4.41 13.57 -1.31
CA VAL A 67 5.27 13.61 -2.50
C VAL A 67 6.05 14.93 -2.58
N GLN A 68 5.38 16.06 -2.34
CA GLN A 68 6.01 17.39 -2.38
C GLN A 68 7.03 17.58 -1.26
N GLU A 69 6.70 17.20 -0.03
CA GLU A 69 7.58 17.32 1.13
C GLU A 69 8.79 16.40 1.02
N ALA A 70 8.63 15.16 0.52
CA ALA A 70 9.74 14.25 0.28
C ALA A 70 10.74 14.83 -0.75
N GLN A 71 10.25 15.56 -1.77
CA GLN A 71 11.10 16.27 -2.72
C GLN A 71 11.84 17.45 -2.08
N ALA A 72 11.16 18.23 -1.25
CA ALA A 72 11.72 19.40 -0.56
C ALA A 72 12.76 19.00 0.51
N ALA A 73 12.52 17.89 1.21
CA ALA A 73 13.36 17.36 2.27
C ALA A 73 14.71 16.80 1.78
N ARG A 74 14.94 16.69 0.46
CA ARG A 74 16.20 16.20 -0.16
C ARG A 74 17.48 16.89 0.33
N LYS A 75 17.36 18.03 0.99
CA LYS A 75 18.48 18.78 1.59
C LYS A 75 18.83 18.35 3.03
N ARG A 76 17.99 17.54 3.71
CA ARG A 76 18.08 17.26 5.16
C ARG A 76 18.29 15.78 5.51
N THR A 77 17.87 14.85 4.67
CA THR A 77 17.94 13.39 4.89
C THR A 77 18.60 12.68 3.71
N GLY A 78 19.08 11.43 3.90
CA GLY A 78 19.76 10.67 2.84
C GLY A 78 18.89 10.50 1.59
N LEU A 79 19.49 10.71 0.40
CA LEU A 79 18.79 10.72 -0.91
C LEU A 79 17.97 9.47 -1.18
N LEU A 80 18.42 8.31 -0.69
CA LEU A 80 17.75 7.02 -0.90
C LEU A 80 16.44 6.93 -0.11
N GLY A 81 16.44 7.32 1.16
CA GLY A 81 15.24 7.26 2.00
C GLY A 81 14.12 8.15 1.47
N LEU A 82 14.45 9.38 1.06
CA LEU A 82 13.45 10.30 0.52
C LEU A 82 12.89 9.86 -0.84
N SER A 83 13.72 9.22 -1.66
CA SER A 83 13.24 8.63 -2.92
C SER A 83 12.30 7.45 -2.65
N ALA A 84 12.56 6.66 -1.61
CA ALA A 84 11.68 5.59 -1.18
C ALA A 84 10.35 6.12 -0.61
N ALA A 85 10.37 7.17 0.21
CA ALA A 85 9.15 7.82 0.69
C ALA A 85 8.29 8.38 -0.45
N GLN A 86 8.93 9.07 -1.41
CA GLN A 86 8.24 9.58 -2.59
C GLN A 86 7.64 8.44 -3.42
N ALA A 87 8.40 7.38 -3.66
CA ALA A 87 7.91 6.23 -4.44
C ALA A 87 6.77 5.50 -3.72
N ALA A 88 6.87 5.29 -2.40
CA ALA A 88 5.80 4.70 -1.60
C ALA A 88 4.51 5.53 -1.68
N ALA A 89 4.61 6.85 -1.57
CA ALA A 89 3.46 7.74 -1.69
C ALA A 89 2.82 7.69 -3.08
N ILE A 90 3.62 7.66 -4.16
CA ILE A 90 3.11 7.52 -5.54
C ILE A 90 2.40 6.19 -5.75
N GLU A 91 2.96 5.08 -5.26
CA GLU A 91 2.29 3.77 -5.39
C GLU A 91 1.01 3.73 -4.54
N PHE A 92 1.00 4.37 -3.37
CA PHE A 92 -0.21 4.51 -2.55
C PHE A 92 -1.28 5.39 -3.22
N GLN A 93 -0.90 6.44 -3.96
CA GLN A 93 -1.83 7.23 -4.78
C GLN A 93 -2.50 6.40 -5.85
N LYS A 94 -1.73 5.57 -6.57
CA LYS A 94 -2.26 4.68 -7.60
C LYS A 94 -3.19 3.63 -6.98
N LEU A 95 -2.83 3.10 -5.82
CA LEU A 95 -3.72 2.22 -5.06
C LEU A 95 -5.04 2.91 -4.74
N LEU A 96 -5.00 4.13 -4.20
CA LEU A 96 -6.23 4.88 -3.91
C LEU A 96 -7.05 5.03 -5.19
N ALA A 97 -6.44 5.50 -6.28
CA ALA A 97 -7.13 5.66 -7.56
C ALA A 97 -7.81 4.35 -8.03
N ALA A 98 -7.10 3.22 -7.96
CA ALA A 98 -7.65 1.91 -8.29
C ALA A 98 -8.77 1.45 -7.35
N ALA A 99 -8.73 1.85 -6.07
CA ALA A 99 -9.78 1.57 -5.09
C ALA A 99 -10.99 2.51 -5.18
N SER A 100 -10.94 3.54 -6.03
CA SER A 100 -12.05 4.48 -6.20
C SER A 100 -13.27 3.83 -6.86
N GLU A 101 -14.46 4.34 -6.60
CA GLU A 101 -15.69 3.84 -7.24
C GLU A 101 -15.72 4.07 -8.76
N GLU A 102 -14.97 5.05 -9.25
CA GLU A 102 -14.92 5.41 -10.68
C GLU A 102 -14.05 4.45 -11.50
N ALA A 103 -12.91 4.02 -10.96
CA ALA A 103 -11.99 3.13 -11.65
C ALA A 103 -12.18 1.66 -11.27
N TRP A 104 -12.46 1.38 -9.98
CA TRP A 104 -12.62 0.07 -9.37
C TRP A 104 -11.82 -1.07 -10.01
N ASP A 105 -10.55 -1.20 -9.62
CA ASP A 105 -9.65 -2.27 -10.09
C ASP A 105 -9.00 -3.00 -8.89
N PRO A 106 -9.62 -4.09 -8.40
CA PRO A 106 -9.10 -4.87 -7.28
C PRO A 106 -7.74 -5.52 -7.55
N GLN A 107 -7.40 -5.78 -8.82
CA GLN A 107 -6.11 -6.38 -9.20
C GLN A 107 -4.99 -5.34 -9.07
N GLU A 108 -5.21 -4.11 -9.54
CA GLU A 108 -4.28 -3.01 -9.33
C GLU A 108 -4.15 -2.65 -7.85
N VAL A 109 -5.23 -2.69 -7.07
CA VAL A 109 -5.17 -2.51 -5.61
C VAL A 109 -4.25 -3.55 -4.97
N ALA A 110 -4.39 -4.83 -5.33
CA ALA A 110 -3.52 -5.90 -4.83
C ALA A 110 -2.05 -5.65 -5.22
N PHE A 111 -1.81 -5.24 -6.47
CA PHE A 111 -0.47 -4.96 -6.97
C PHE A 111 0.19 -3.79 -6.24
N PHE A 112 -0.46 -2.63 -6.15
CA PHE A 112 0.14 -1.45 -5.55
C PHE A 112 0.29 -1.57 -4.03
N SER A 113 -0.61 -2.28 -3.33
CA SER A 113 -0.45 -2.51 -1.88
C SER A 113 0.78 -3.34 -1.55
N VAL A 114 1.08 -4.37 -2.36
CA VAL A 114 2.33 -5.15 -2.27
C VAL A 114 3.54 -4.23 -2.43
N ARG A 115 3.51 -3.32 -3.42
CA ARG A 115 4.61 -2.40 -3.72
C ARG A 115 4.89 -1.44 -2.56
N VAL A 116 3.84 -0.91 -1.93
CA VAL A 116 3.98 -0.06 -0.72
C VAL A 116 4.61 -0.86 0.43
N CYS A 117 4.19 -2.11 0.63
CA CYS A 117 4.82 -3.01 1.61
C CYS A 117 6.30 -3.27 1.30
N GLY A 118 6.66 -3.41 0.02
CA GLY A 118 8.05 -3.52 -0.43
C GLY A 118 8.91 -2.34 0.04
N TRP A 119 8.43 -1.11 -0.15
CA TRP A 119 9.14 0.09 0.29
C TRP A 119 9.35 0.10 1.81
N ALA A 120 8.35 -0.33 2.59
CA ALA A 120 8.49 -0.48 4.04
C ALA A 120 9.53 -1.55 4.43
N GLY A 121 9.58 -2.65 3.69
CA GLY A 121 10.63 -3.68 3.83
C GLY A 121 12.04 -3.12 3.63
N TRP A 122 12.25 -2.31 2.58
CA TRP A 122 13.55 -1.66 2.35
C TRP A 122 13.89 -0.63 3.43
N ALA A 123 12.89 0.13 3.88
CA ALA A 123 13.07 1.11 4.96
C ALA A 123 13.50 0.45 6.28
N ASN A 124 13.12 -0.81 6.52
CA ASN A 124 13.56 -1.57 7.70
C ASN A 124 15.03 -1.98 7.68
N SER A 125 15.67 -2.09 6.52
CA SER A 125 17.13 -2.21 6.40
C SER A 125 17.82 -0.86 6.33
N GLU A 126 17.16 0.24 6.72
CA GLU A 126 17.70 1.59 6.57
C GLU A 126 18.14 1.89 5.12
N PHE A 127 17.43 1.32 4.16
CA PHE A 127 17.70 1.43 2.71
C PHE A 127 19.04 0.82 2.26
N SER A 128 19.64 -0.06 3.07
CA SER A 128 20.93 -0.69 2.75
C SER A 128 20.81 -2.02 2.01
N ASP A 129 19.65 -2.69 2.09
CA ASP A 129 19.46 -4.04 1.54
C ASP A 129 18.15 -4.15 0.76
N THR A 130 18.26 -4.26 -0.56
CA THR A 130 17.13 -4.39 -1.48
C THR A 130 16.45 -5.76 -1.40
N GLU A 131 17.10 -6.80 -0.88
CA GLU A 131 16.48 -8.12 -0.71
C GLU A 131 15.30 -8.06 0.27
N ASN A 132 15.35 -7.17 1.26
CA ASN A 132 14.23 -6.93 2.18
C ASN A 132 13.01 -6.31 1.49
N LYS A 133 13.21 -5.53 0.42
CA LYS A 133 12.09 -5.06 -0.41
C LYS A 133 11.38 -6.24 -1.04
N ASP A 134 12.13 -7.08 -1.75
CA ASP A 134 11.57 -8.22 -2.48
C ASP A 134 10.95 -9.26 -1.53
N ALA A 135 11.56 -9.46 -0.36
CA ALA A 135 11.02 -10.33 0.68
C ALA A 135 9.69 -9.80 1.22
N ALA A 136 9.59 -8.49 1.50
CA ALA A 136 8.36 -7.86 1.95
C ALA A 136 7.26 -7.91 0.88
N GLU A 137 7.59 -7.73 -0.40
CA GLU A 137 6.62 -7.86 -1.50
C GLU A 137 6.07 -9.29 -1.59
N ARG A 138 6.93 -10.31 -1.53
CA ARG A 138 6.50 -11.73 -1.54
C ARG A 138 5.64 -12.08 -0.33
N ALA A 139 6.00 -11.59 0.85
CA ALA A 139 5.23 -11.81 2.07
C ALA A 139 3.85 -11.15 1.98
N ALA A 140 3.78 -9.89 1.53
CA ALA A 140 2.52 -9.16 1.34
C ALA A 140 1.59 -9.88 0.35
N ARG A 141 2.12 -10.35 -0.78
CA ARG A 141 1.34 -11.12 -1.77
C ARG A 141 0.83 -12.45 -1.20
N SER A 142 1.66 -13.14 -0.42
CA SER A 142 1.25 -14.39 0.25
C SER A 142 0.14 -14.14 1.28
N HIS A 143 0.21 -13.02 2.02
CA HIS A 143 -0.84 -12.62 2.96
C HIS A 143 -2.15 -12.25 2.25
N GLN A 144 -2.08 -11.56 1.11
CA GLN A 144 -3.26 -11.27 0.29
C GLN A 144 -3.96 -12.55 -0.17
N GLU A 145 -3.20 -13.52 -0.69
CA GLU A 145 -3.77 -14.81 -1.09
C GLU A 145 -4.42 -15.54 0.09
N ALA A 146 -3.77 -15.55 1.25
CA ALA A 146 -4.32 -16.18 2.45
C ALA A 146 -5.59 -15.48 2.93
N HIS A 147 -5.61 -14.15 2.94
CA HIS A 147 -6.76 -13.36 3.34
C HIS A 147 -7.95 -13.58 2.40
N LEU A 148 -7.73 -13.55 1.08
CA LEU A 148 -8.78 -13.78 0.09
C LEU A 148 -9.37 -15.20 0.21
N LYS A 149 -8.54 -16.23 0.46
CA LYS A 149 -9.01 -17.59 0.78
C LYS A 149 -9.87 -17.63 2.04
N SER A 150 -9.50 -16.88 3.08
CA SER A 150 -10.28 -16.78 4.32
C SER A 150 -11.64 -16.14 4.09
N LEU A 151 -11.70 -15.04 3.33
CA LEU A 151 -12.96 -14.37 2.98
C LEU A 151 -13.92 -15.31 2.25
N LEU A 152 -13.41 -16.06 1.27
CA LEU A 152 -14.22 -17.04 0.54
C LEU A 152 -14.75 -18.16 1.43
N SER A 153 -13.93 -18.64 2.36
CA SER A 153 -14.31 -19.72 3.30
C SER A 153 -15.42 -19.27 4.27
N GLN A 154 -15.46 -17.98 4.61
CA GLN A 154 -16.47 -17.40 5.51
C GLN A 154 -17.85 -17.22 4.86
N GLN A 155 -17.98 -17.27 3.52
CA GLN A 155 -19.29 -17.19 2.86
C GLN A 155 -19.96 -18.54 2.63
N VAL A 156 -19.21 -19.63 2.74
CA VAL A 156 -19.70 -20.98 2.45
C VAL A 156 -20.16 -21.71 3.73
N GLY A 157 -19.86 -21.15 4.91
CA GLY A 157 -20.32 -21.65 6.22
C GLY A 157 -21.49 -20.85 6.76
#